data_AF-A0A2W5VAC9-F1
#
_entry.id   AF-A0A2W5VAC9-F1
#
_cell.length_a   1.000
_cell.length_b   1.000
_cell.length_c   1.000
_cell.angle_alpha   90.00
_cell.angle_beta   90.00
_cell.angle_gamma   90.00
#
_symmetry.space_group_name_H-M   'P 1'
#
loop_
_entity.id
_entity.type
_entity.pdbx_description
1 polymer ?
#
loop_
_entity_poly.entity_id
_entity_poly.type
_entity_poly.pdbx_seq_one_letter_code
_entity_poly.pdbx_strand_id
1 'polypeptide(L)'
;MTAWLLMLLVATPVDARFVLDVAGVPVAELHVGTRGDTYFYESTPFFTEATQTTRLERSLQAGTPEVLALLTVPAKGCREVVEERTGARETLCVTERDAKSASGTIDGKSFVASYAKGRLTRITVGDATWRAVGESLRRGEVNPFEAGVEVPPGDLRLVPDVMGARWLTTSPVKRGGADVERARCLVLARRFVRQHPGAHVVTGLVIEDGRAFPHAWVMTEEGAVDPSALPGDGERRYLEFPADRAGSLYLALFAGTLRLEAK
;
A
#
# COMPACT_ATOMS: atom_id res chain seq x y z
N MET A 1 -2.50 -1.66 -58.67
CA MET A 1 -2.90 -0.83 -57.51
C MET A 1 -2.79 -1.70 -56.26
N THR A 2 -1.65 -1.65 -55.59
CA THR A 2 -1.35 -2.44 -54.38
C THR A 2 -1.83 -1.66 -53.16
N ALA A 3 -2.92 -2.10 -52.55
CA ALA A 3 -3.46 -1.51 -51.33
C ALA A 3 -2.50 -1.81 -50.17
N TRP A 4 -1.79 -0.79 -49.71
CA TRP A 4 -1.04 -0.81 -48.46
C TRP A 4 -2.03 -0.85 -47.30
N LEU A 5 -2.25 -2.04 -46.74
CA LEU A 5 -2.96 -2.22 -45.49
C LEU A 5 -2.03 -1.73 -44.37
N LEU A 6 -2.08 -0.43 -44.03
CA LEU A 6 -1.55 0.07 -42.78
C LEU A 6 -2.40 -0.54 -41.65
N MET A 7 -1.97 -1.69 -41.13
CA MET A 7 -2.39 -2.13 -39.80
C MET A 7 -1.84 -1.11 -38.81
N LEU A 8 -2.66 -0.13 -38.46
CA LEU A 8 -2.47 0.67 -37.25
C LEU A 8 -2.56 -0.31 -36.07
N LEU A 9 -1.40 -0.78 -35.62
CA LEU A 9 -1.22 -1.39 -34.31
C LEU A 9 -1.61 -0.34 -33.27
N VAL A 10 -2.90 -0.26 -32.96
CA VAL A 10 -3.38 0.47 -31.79
C VAL A 10 -2.81 -0.28 -30.61
N ALA A 11 -1.75 0.26 -30.01
CA ALA A 11 -1.19 -0.28 -28.78
C ALA A 11 -2.34 -0.40 -27.78
N THR A 12 -2.61 -1.63 -27.33
CA THR A 12 -3.68 -1.86 -26.35
C THR A 12 -3.36 -1.03 -25.12
N PRO A 13 -4.30 -0.21 -24.63
CA PRO A 13 -4.07 0.60 -23.45
C PRO A 13 -3.67 -0.32 -22.30
N VAL A 14 -2.55 0.02 -21.67
CA VAL A 14 -2.07 -0.67 -20.49
C VAL A 14 -2.80 -0.12 -19.29
N ASP A 15 -3.38 -1.02 -18.51
CA ASP A 15 -4.00 -0.74 -17.23
C ASP A 15 -3.74 -1.95 -16.31
N ALA A 16 -2.85 -1.78 -15.34
CA ALA A 16 -2.44 -2.84 -14.42
C ALA A 16 -2.36 -2.32 -12.99
N ARG A 17 -2.78 -3.17 -12.05
CA ARG A 17 -2.78 -2.86 -10.63
C ARG A 17 -1.99 -3.89 -9.85
N PHE A 18 -1.25 -3.42 -8.85
CA PHE A 18 -0.41 -4.24 -8.00
C PHE A 18 -0.58 -3.85 -6.54
N VAL A 19 -0.36 -4.80 -5.65
CA VAL A 19 0.01 -4.52 -4.26
C VAL A 19 1.53 -4.58 -4.17
N LEU A 20 2.14 -3.51 -3.68
CA LEU A 20 3.56 -3.49 -3.33
C LEU A 20 3.71 -4.01 -1.91
N ASP A 21 4.43 -5.11 -1.76
CA ASP A 21 4.95 -5.60 -0.50
C ASP A 21 6.43 -5.23 -0.36
N VAL A 22 6.87 -4.90 0.85
CA VAL A 22 8.28 -4.74 1.21
C VAL A 22 8.57 -5.67 2.38
N ALA A 23 9.53 -6.57 2.21
CA ALA A 23 9.85 -7.63 3.17
C ALA A 23 8.60 -8.45 3.60
N GLY A 24 7.72 -8.73 2.64
CA GLY A 24 6.48 -9.49 2.86
C GLY A 24 5.31 -8.66 3.43
N VAL A 25 5.50 -7.36 3.67
CA VAL A 25 4.45 -6.49 4.22
C VAL A 25 3.87 -5.57 3.14
N PRO A 26 2.56 -5.57 2.90
CA PRO A 26 1.91 -4.71 1.92
C PRO A 26 1.97 -3.24 2.34
N VAL A 27 2.51 -2.36 1.50
CA VAL A 27 2.77 -0.94 1.81
C VAL A 27 2.00 0.04 0.93
N ALA A 28 1.62 -0.36 -0.29
CA ALA A 28 0.86 0.49 -1.20
C ALA A 28 0.07 -0.31 -2.25
N GLU A 29 -1.03 0.27 -2.73
CA GLU A 29 -1.63 -0.08 -4.02
C GLU A 29 -0.89 0.72 -5.10
N LEU A 30 -0.47 0.04 -6.16
CA LEU A 30 0.14 0.65 -7.33
C LEU A 30 -0.79 0.50 -8.53
N HIS A 31 -0.99 1.59 -9.25
CA HIS A 31 -1.75 1.62 -10.50
C HIS A 31 -0.85 2.19 -11.59
N VAL A 32 -0.62 1.39 -12.62
CA VAL A 32 0.25 1.74 -13.74
C VAL A 32 -0.51 1.60 -15.05
N GLY A 33 -0.24 2.49 -15.99
CA GLY A 33 -0.91 2.42 -17.28
C GLY A 33 -0.43 3.42 -18.29
N THR A 34 -1.07 3.44 -19.45
CA THR A 34 -0.74 4.33 -20.57
C THR A 34 -1.98 5.06 -21.07
N ARG A 35 -1.84 6.34 -21.39
CA ARG A 35 -2.85 7.15 -22.08
C ARG A 35 -2.17 7.91 -23.22
N GLY A 36 -2.45 7.50 -24.46
CA GLY A 36 -1.74 8.05 -25.61
C GLY A 36 -0.25 7.71 -25.55
N ASP A 37 0.59 8.73 -25.63
CA ASP A 37 2.06 8.64 -25.53
C ASP A 37 2.58 8.81 -24.08
N THR A 38 1.68 8.85 -23.10
CA THR A 38 2.03 9.10 -21.71
C THR A 38 1.84 7.84 -20.87
N TYR A 39 2.85 7.49 -20.09
CA TYR A 39 2.78 6.52 -19.01
C TYR A 39 2.41 7.21 -17.70
N PHE A 40 1.58 6.57 -16.88
CA PHE A 40 1.33 6.99 -15.51
C PHE A 40 1.69 5.88 -14.52
N TYR A 41 2.28 6.31 -13.40
CA TYR A 41 2.51 5.52 -12.20
C TYR A 41 1.81 6.20 -11.05
N GLU A 42 0.98 5.46 -10.35
CA GLU A 42 0.21 5.96 -9.24
C GLU A 42 0.40 5.05 -8.03
N SER A 43 0.92 5.60 -6.94
CA SER A 43 1.09 4.89 -5.67
C SER A 43 0.13 5.46 -4.64
N THR A 44 -0.67 4.59 -4.03
CA THR A 44 -1.55 4.89 -2.91
C THR A 44 -1.04 4.12 -1.69
N PRO A 45 -0.26 4.77 -0.80
CA PRO A 45 0.23 4.12 0.41
C PRO A 45 -0.92 3.66 1.30
N PHE A 46 -0.74 2.54 1.99
CA PHE A 46 -1.71 2.09 2.99
C PHE A 46 -1.56 2.81 4.33
N PHE A 47 -0.41 3.43 4.60
CA PHE A 47 0.00 3.84 5.94
C PHE A 47 0.28 5.34 6.16
N THR A 48 -0.12 6.24 5.26
CA THR A 48 0.24 7.67 5.39
C THR A 48 -0.93 8.56 5.83
N GLU A 49 -0.62 9.52 6.72
CA GLU A 49 -1.55 10.57 7.21
C GLU A 49 -2.11 11.47 6.10
N ALA A 50 -1.45 11.52 4.96
CA ALA A 50 -1.98 12.08 3.73
C ALA A 50 -2.33 10.93 2.80
N THR A 51 -3.61 10.79 2.44
CA THR A 51 -4.03 9.97 1.28
C THR A 51 -3.64 10.68 -0.02
N GLN A 52 -2.45 11.30 -0.06
CA GLN A 52 -1.90 11.83 -1.29
C GLN A 52 -1.37 10.65 -2.08
N THR A 53 -2.26 10.12 -2.90
CA THR A 53 -1.89 9.34 -4.05
C THR A 53 -0.78 10.09 -4.79
N THR A 54 0.41 9.50 -4.82
CA THR A 54 1.53 10.03 -5.60
C THR A 54 1.31 9.59 -7.03
N ARG A 55 0.98 10.54 -7.90
CA ARG A 55 0.81 10.29 -9.33
C ARG A 55 1.96 10.91 -10.09
N LEU A 56 2.62 10.10 -10.89
CA LEU A 56 3.69 10.50 -11.79
C LEU A 56 3.23 10.22 -13.21
N GLU A 57 3.45 11.19 -14.09
CA GLU A 57 3.20 11.05 -15.51
C GLU A 57 4.51 11.33 -16.27
N ARG A 58 4.77 10.53 -17.30
CA ARG A 58 5.98 10.58 -18.11
C ARG A 58 5.65 10.29 -19.56
N SER A 59 6.30 11.00 -20.49
CA SER A 59 6.21 10.67 -21.90
C SER A 59 6.97 9.37 -22.19
N LEU A 60 6.38 8.48 -22.97
CA LEU A 60 7.01 7.27 -23.50
C LEU A 60 8.15 7.59 -24.48
N GLN A 61 8.25 8.84 -24.96
CA GLN A 61 9.41 9.30 -25.75
C GLN A 61 10.68 9.40 -24.90
N ALA A 62 10.57 9.52 -23.57
CA ALA A 62 11.72 9.55 -22.67
C ALA A 62 12.38 8.17 -22.49
N GLY A 63 11.71 7.09 -22.92
CA GLY A 63 12.15 5.71 -22.78
C GLY A 63 11.01 4.80 -22.34
N THR A 64 11.26 3.49 -22.32
CA THR A 64 10.29 2.50 -21.85
C THR A 64 10.40 2.36 -20.33
N PRO A 65 9.35 2.65 -19.54
CA PRO A 65 9.34 2.40 -18.10
C PRO A 65 9.63 0.94 -17.76
N GLU A 66 10.41 0.68 -16.70
CA GLU A 66 10.80 -0.66 -16.22
C GLU A 66 9.60 -1.61 -16.09
N VAL A 67 8.58 -1.21 -15.32
CA VAL A 67 7.33 -1.93 -15.08
C VAL A 67 6.64 -2.23 -16.40
N LEU A 68 6.53 -1.23 -17.30
CA LEU A 68 5.91 -1.42 -18.62
C LEU A 68 6.68 -2.48 -19.42
N ALA A 69 8.01 -2.46 -19.34
CA ALA A 69 8.88 -3.42 -19.99
C ALA A 69 8.64 -4.86 -19.49
N LEU A 70 8.16 -5.02 -18.26
CA LEU A 70 7.97 -6.29 -17.57
C LEU A 70 6.52 -6.76 -17.47
N LEU A 71 5.54 -5.97 -17.91
CA LEU A 71 4.11 -6.34 -17.88
C LEU A 71 3.78 -7.58 -18.72
N THR A 72 4.59 -7.87 -19.73
CA THR A 72 4.57 -9.12 -20.50
C THR A 72 5.93 -9.80 -20.39
N VAL A 73 6.00 -11.08 -20.77
CA VAL A 73 7.25 -11.85 -20.69
C VAL A 73 8.32 -11.20 -21.59
N PRO A 74 9.40 -10.62 -21.01
CA PRO A 74 10.39 -9.88 -21.78
C PRO A 74 11.27 -10.82 -22.62
N ALA A 75 11.92 -10.31 -23.66
CA ALA A 75 12.94 -11.07 -24.40
C ALA A 75 14.22 -11.26 -23.55
N LYS A 76 15.01 -12.30 -23.84
CA LYS A 76 16.36 -12.43 -23.26
C LYS A 76 17.27 -11.31 -23.76
N GLY A 77 18.24 -10.93 -22.92
CA GLY A 77 19.22 -9.89 -23.23
C GLY A 77 19.04 -8.63 -22.40
N CYS A 78 19.90 -7.65 -22.64
CA CYS A 78 19.90 -6.37 -21.94
C CYS A 78 19.28 -5.26 -22.80
N ARG A 79 18.52 -4.38 -22.17
CA ARG A 79 18.01 -3.15 -22.79
C ARG A 79 17.96 -2.02 -21.77
N GLU A 80 18.02 -0.80 -22.27
CA GLU A 80 17.79 0.40 -21.49
C GLU A 80 16.29 0.54 -21.16
N VAL A 81 15.99 0.85 -19.91
CA VAL A 81 14.66 1.18 -19.38
C VAL A 81 14.76 2.46 -18.56
N VAL A 82 13.61 2.99 -18.14
CA VAL A 82 13.52 4.18 -17.30
C VAL A 82 12.82 3.83 -16.00
N GLU A 83 13.43 4.17 -14.85
CA GLU A 83 12.80 3.99 -13.54
C GLU A 83 11.64 4.98 -13.39
N GLU A 84 10.47 4.48 -13.01
CA GLU A 84 9.22 5.22 -13.05
C GLU A 84 9.19 6.46 -12.14
N ARG A 85 9.86 6.36 -10.98
CA ARG A 85 9.74 7.38 -9.92
C ARG A 85 10.67 8.55 -10.15
N THR A 86 11.90 8.26 -10.53
CA THR A 86 13.03 9.18 -10.65
C THR A 86 13.25 9.61 -12.09
N GLY A 87 12.83 8.80 -13.07
CA GLY A 87 13.17 9.00 -14.48
C GLY A 87 14.62 8.67 -14.80
N ALA A 88 15.35 8.03 -13.88
CA ALA A 88 16.71 7.57 -14.12
C ALA A 88 16.72 6.49 -15.21
N ARG A 89 17.77 6.49 -16.03
CA ARG A 89 18.01 5.41 -16.99
C ARG A 89 18.63 4.23 -16.27
N GLU A 90 18.09 3.05 -16.52
CA GLU A 90 18.53 1.81 -15.92
C GLU A 90 18.74 0.75 -16.99
N THR A 91 19.48 -0.31 -16.65
CA THR A 91 19.66 -1.47 -17.53
C THR A 91 18.87 -2.67 -16.98
N LEU A 92 17.91 -3.15 -17.77
CA LEU A 92 17.19 -4.40 -17.53
C LEU A 92 17.85 -5.51 -18.36
N CYS A 93 18.46 -6.49 -17.69
CA CYS A 93 19.05 -7.68 -18.29
C CYS A 93 18.27 -8.92 -17.91
N VAL A 94 17.68 -9.60 -18.90
CA VAL A 94 16.96 -10.86 -18.71
C VAL A 94 17.88 -12.02 -19.07
N THR A 95 18.21 -12.85 -18.09
CA THR A 95 19.13 -14.00 -18.24
C THR A 95 18.35 -15.29 -18.50
N GLU A 96 17.25 -15.49 -17.78
CA GLU A 96 16.39 -16.67 -17.91
C GLU A 96 14.95 -16.26 -18.18
N ARG A 97 14.24 -17.08 -18.96
CA ARG A 97 12.80 -16.96 -19.18
C ARG A 97 12.21 -18.24 -19.71
N ASP A 98 10.93 -18.41 -19.43
CA ASP A 98 10.04 -19.34 -20.11
C ASP A 98 8.70 -18.64 -20.41
N ALA A 99 7.61 -19.39 -20.59
CA ALA A 99 6.28 -18.82 -20.87
C ALA A 99 5.58 -18.23 -19.63
N LYS A 100 6.04 -18.57 -18.43
CA LYS A 100 5.45 -18.27 -17.13
C LYS A 100 6.40 -17.55 -16.18
N SER A 101 7.69 -17.45 -16.50
CA SER A 101 8.68 -16.83 -15.65
C SER A 101 9.74 -16.06 -16.43
N ALA A 102 10.35 -15.07 -15.79
CA ALA A 102 11.58 -14.43 -16.23
C ALA A 102 12.43 -14.03 -15.03
N SER A 103 13.75 -14.05 -15.16
CA SER A 103 14.68 -13.61 -14.13
C SER A 103 15.90 -12.92 -14.74
N GLY A 104 16.59 -12.12 -13.92
CA GLY A 104 17.77 -11.39 -14.33
C GLY A 104 18.09 -10.26 -13.39
N THR A 105 18.53 -9.11 -13.91
CA THR A 105 18.87 -7.93 -13.11
C THR A 105 18.28 -6.63 -13.66
N ILE A 106 17.94 -5.71 -12.77
CA ILE A 106 17.61 -4.31 -13.05
C ILE A 106 18.60 -3.44 -12.27
N ASP A 107 19.42 -2.66 -12.98
CA ASP A 107 20.48 -1.83 -12.39
C ASP A 107 21.34 -2.59 -11.36
N GLY A 108 21.74 -3.81 -11.72
CA GLY A 108 22.54 -4.70 -10.86
C GLY A 108 21.78 -5.44 -9.75
N LYS A 109 20.51 -5.10 -9.48
CA LYS A 109 19.66 -5.82 -8.50
C LYS A 109 18.97 -7.00 -9.16
N SER A 110 19.03 -8.17 -8.54
CA SER A 110 18.33 -9.35 -9.04
C SER A 110 16.82 -9.17 -9.02
N PHE A 111 16.16 -9.66 -10.06
CA PHE A 111 14.71 -9.76 -10.10
C PHE A 111 14.23 -11.15 -10.52
N VAL A 112 13.03 -11.50 -10.06
CA VAL A 112 12.28 -12.67 -10.49
C VAL A 112 10.85 -12.25 -10.77
N ALA A 113 10.32 -12.60 -11.94
CA ALA A 113 8.97 -12.29 -12.38
C ALA A 113 8.20 -13.57 -12.75
N SER A 114 6.91 -13.59 -12.43
CA SER A 114 5.96 -14.65 -12.75
C SER A 114 4.81 -14.10 -13.59
N TYR A 115 4.32 -14.93 -14.51
CA TYR A 115 3.33 -14.56 -15.51
C TYR A 115 2.20 -15.58 -15.60
N ALA A 116 0.97 -15.10 -15.79
CA ALA A 116 -0.18 -15.93 -16.12
C ALA A 116 -0.86 -15.38 -17.38
N LYS A 117 -1.13 -16.26 -18.35
CA LYS A 117 -1.72 -15.86 -19.65
C LYS A 117 -0.92 -14.74 -20.34
N GLY A 118 0.42 -14.77 -20.22
CA GLY A 118 1.33 -13.78 -20.79
C GLY A 118 1.37 -12.42 -20.09
N ARG A 119 0.66 -12.25 -18.97
CA ARG A 119 0.62 -11.01 -18.17
C ARG A 119 1.34 -11.19 -16.84
N LEU A 120 2.01 -10.15 -16.38
CA LEU A 120 2.73 -10.14 -15.11
C LEU A 120 1.75 -10.37 -13.93
N THR A 121 2.05 -11.34 -13.09
CA THR A 121 1.29 -11.63 -11.86
C THR A 121 2.09 -11.36 -10.59
N ARG A 122 3.41 -11.46 -10.66
CA ARG A 122 4.31 -11.13 -9.56
C ARG A 122 5.66 -10.71 -10.09
N ILE A 123 6.29 -9.72 -9.47
CA ILE A 123 7.72 -9.45 -9.61
C ILE A 123 8.30 -9.18 -8.24
N THR A 124 9.53 -9.63 -8.00
CA THR A 124 10.32 -9.35 -6.81
C THR A 124 11.65 -8.74 -7.24
N VAL A 125 12.03 -7.61 -6.65
CA VAL A 125 13.31 -6.92 -6.85
C VAL A 125 13.87 -6.59 -5.47
N GLY A 126 14.95 -7.25 -5.05
CA GLY A 126 15.42 -7.20 -3.66
C GLY A 126 14.29 -7.61 -2.69
N ASP A 127 14.01 -6.76 -1.69
CA ASP A 127 12.95 -7.01 -0.70
C ASP A 127 11.56 -6.54 -1.15
N ALA A 128 11.46 -5.86 -2.30
CA ALA A 128 10.21 -5.35 -2.83
C ALA A 128 9.55 -6.40 -3.72
N THR A 129 8.25 -6.64 -3.52
CA THR A 129 7.44 -7.56 -4.33
C THR A 129 6.16 -6.88 -4.78
N TRP A 130 5.90 -6.86 -6.08
CA TRP A 130 4.66 -6.39 -6.65
C TRP A 130 3.80 -7.60 -7.00
N ARG A 131 2.59 -7.69 -6.47
CA ARG A 131 1.62 -8.75 -6.79
C ARG A 131 0.45 -8.17 -7.54
N ALA A 132 0.16 -8.73 -8.71
CA ALA A 132 -1.00 -8.31 -9.49
C ALA A 132 -2.28 -8.55 -8.70
N VAL A 133 -3.12 -7.55 -8.70
CA VAL A 133 -4.48 -7.60 -8.16
C VAL A 133 -5.39 -7.61 -9.38
N GLY A 134 -6.21 -8.66 -9.53
CA GLY A 134 -7.03 -8.87 -10.73
C GLY A 134 -7.97 -7.71 -11.05
N GLU A 135 -8.63 -7.75 -12.22
CA GLU A 135 -9.55 -6.70 -12.70
C GLU A 135 -10.71 -6.38 -11.72
N SER A 136 -10.96 -7.25 -10.74
CA SER A 136 -12.04 -7.12 -9.77
C SER A 136 -11.75 -6.17 -8.60
N LEU A 137 -10.51 -5.75 -8.37
CA LEU A 137 -10.19 -4.99 -7.17
C LEU A 137 -10.47 -3.50 -7.39
N ARG A 138 -11.60 -3.05 -6.83
CA ARG A 138 -11.91 -1.63 -6.69
C ARG A 138 -10.84 -0.98 -5.82
N ARG A 139 -10.49 0.27 -6.12
CA ARG A 139 -9.52 1.05 -5.33
C ARG A 139 -9.87 0.91 -3.84
N GLY A 140 -8.94 0.38 -3.06
CA GLY A 140 -9.13 0.18 -1.63
C GLY A 140 -9.87 -1.10 -1.18
N GLU A 141 -9.99 -2.12 -2.02
CA GLU A 141 -10.58 -3.41 -1.65
C GLU A 141 -9.60 -4.36 -0.94
N VAL A 142 -8.28 -4.18 -1.15
CA VAL A 142 -7.28 -4.89 -0.34
C VAL A 142 -7.06 -4.11 0.96
N ASN A 143 -7.65 -4.61 2.06
CA ASN A 143 -7.26 -4.22 3.40
C ASN A 143 -6.41 -5.35 4.01
N PRO A 144 -5.08 -5.31 3.84
CA PRO A 144 -4.23 -6.37 4.37
C PRO A 144 -4.21 -6.41 5.92
N PHE A 145 -4.89 -5.47 6.57
CA PHE A 145 -4.98 -5.34 8.02
C PHE A 145 -6.31 -5.86 8.59
N GLU A 146 -7.21 -6.38 7.76
CA GLU A 146 -8.49 -6.93 8.23
C GLU A 146 -8.31 -8.05 9.26
N ALA A 147 -7.19 -8.78 9.21
CA ALA A 147 -6.90 -9.86 10.15
C ALA A 147 -6.25 -9.41 11.48
N GLY A 148 -5.71 -8.19 11.55
CA GLY A 148 -4.94 -7.71 12.71
C GLY A 148 -3.68 -8.54 13.04
N VAL A 149 -2.91 -8.09 14.03
CA VAL A 149 -1.76 -8.82 14.60
C VAL A 149 -2.21 -9.48 15.90
N GLU A 150 -1.96 -10.78 16.09
CA GLU A 150 -2.29 -11.46 17.35
C GLU A 150 -1.50 -10.88 18.53
N VAL A 151 -2.17 -10.70 19.67
CA VAL A 151 -1.55 -10.18 20.89
C VAL A 151 -1.88 -11.04 22.11
N PRO A 152 -0.95 -11.16 23.07
CA PRO A 152 -1.24 -11.86 24.32
C PRO A 152 -2.27 -11.09 25.16
N PRO A 153 -2.97 -11.77 26.10
CA PRO A 153 -3.85 -11.09 27.03
C PRO A 153 -3.05 -10.24 28.04
N GLY A 154 -3.71 -9.24 28.62
CA GLY A 154 -3.16 -8.43 29.71
C GLY A 154 -2.58 -7.09 29.25
N ASP A 155 -1.68 -6.53 30.06
CA ASP A 155 -1.01 -5.28 29.72
C ASP A 155 0.11 -5.52 28.73
N LEU A 156 0.12 -4.72 27.66
CA LEU A 156 1.01 -4.92 26.53
C LEU A 156 2.14 -3.88 26.52
N ARG A 157 3.29 -4.28 25.98
CA ARG A 157 4.41 -3.40 25.63
C ARG A 157 4.95 -3.71 24.25
N LEU A 158 5.57 -2.71 23.62
CA LEU A 158 6.28 -2.89 22.37
C LEU A 158 7.68 -3.44 22.64
N VAL A 159 8.12 -4.39 21.81
CA VAL A 159 9.48 -4.95 21.87
C VAL A 159 10.10 -4.94 20.48
N PRO A 160 11.17 -4.14 20.25
CA PRO A 160 11.78 -3.21 21.21
C PRO A 160 10.87 -2.04 21.60
N ASP A 161 11.18 -1.36 22.71
CA ASP A 161 10.45 -0.17 23.13
C ASP A 161 10.50 0.92 22.04
N VAL A 162 9.37 1.60 21.84
CA VAL A 162 9.25 2.67 20.85
C VAL A 162 9.03 3.99 21.57
N MET A 163 10.04 4.85 21.51
CA MET A 163 9.96 6.21 22.05
C MET A 163 8.79 6.97 21.43
N GLY A 164 7.93 7.56 22.27
CA GLY A 164 6.75 8.32 21.86
C GLY A 164 5.49 7.48 21.66
N ALA A 165 5.57 6.14 21.70
CA ALA A 165 4.37 5.32 21.76
C ALA A 165 3.73 5.38 23.15
N ARG A 166 2.40 5.54 23.21
CA ARG A 166 1.67 5.62 24.49
C ARG A 166 0.33 4.91 24.44
N TRP A 167 -0.03 4.29 25.56
CA TRP A 167 -1.33 3.66 25.75
C TRP A 167 -2.39 4.70 26.09
N LEU A 168 -3.55 4.57 25.45
CA LEU A 168 -4.71 5.42 25.67
C LEU A 168 -5.96 4.54 25.80
N THR A 169 -6.92 5.03 26.59
CA THR A 169 -8.29 4.54 26.55
C THR A 169 -9.11 5.61 25.87
N THR A 170 -9.90 5.25 24.85
CA THR A 170 -10.82 6.22 24.22
C THR A 170 -12.24 5.94 24.65
N SER A 171 -13.05 6.99 24.74
CA SER A 171 -14.50 6.84 24.82
C SER A 171 -15.11 6.83 23.41
N PRO A 172 -16.12 5.96 23.15
CA PRO A 172 -16.83 5.96 21.87
C PRO A 172 -17.60 7.27 21.67
N VAL A 173 -17.72 7.74 20.42
CA VAL A 173 -18.63 8.86 20.12
C VAL A 173 -20.08 8.40 20.25
N LYS A 174 -20.87 9.10 21.06
CA LYS A 174 -22.33 8.93 21.12
C LYS A 174 -23.00 9.43 19.85
N ARG A 175 -22.83 8.76 18.70
CA ARG A 175 -23.69 8.98 17.52
C ARG A 175 -24.10 7.66 16.88
N GLY A 176 -25.41 7.44 16.79
CA GLY A 176 -26.01 6.36 16.02
C GLY A 176 -26.11 6.73 14.53
N GLY A 177 -25.78 5.77 13.67
CA GLY A 177 -26.02 5.85 12.23
C GLY A 177 -25.40 4.68 11.49
N ALA A 178 -26.18 4.03 10.62
CA ALA A 178 -25.81 2.82 9.87
C ALA A 178 -24.72 3.01 8.77
N ASP A 179 -24.16 4.22 8.64
CA ASP A 179 -23.11 4.53 7.65
C ASP A 179 -21.68 4.18 8.10
N VAL A 180 -21.51 3.67 9.34
CA VAL A 180 -20.21 3.32 9.93
C VAL A 180 -19.58 2.08 9.27
N GLU A 181 -20.40 1.13 8.80
CA GLU A 181 -19.96 -0.18 8.29
C GLU A 181 -19.08 -0.13 7.02
N ARG A 182 -19.03 1.00 6.30
CA ARG A 182 -18.28 1.10 5.02
C ARG A 182 -17.16 2.13 5.01
N ALA A 183 -17.01 2.92 6.08
CA ALA A 183 -16.02 3.99 6.12
C ALA A 183 -14.76 3.56 6.87
N ARG A 184 -13.61 3.61 6.18
CA ARG A 184 -12.28 3.41 6.77
C ARG A 184 -12.08 4.38 7.94
N CYS A 185 -11.63 3.92 9.12
CA CYS A 185 -11.54 4.70 10.37
C CYS A 185 -10.90 6.09 10.19
N LEU A 186 -9.85 6.19 9.35
CA LEU A 186 -9.19 7.45 9.00
C LEU A 186 -10.11 8.48 8.32
N VAL A 187 -11.04 8.04 7.48
CA VAL A 187 -12.01 8.91 6.81
C VAL A 187 -12.95 9.53 7.84
N LEU A 188 -13.41 8.72 8.81
CA LEU A 188 -14.27 9.17 9.90
C LEU A 188 -13.54 10.15 10.83
N ALA A 189 -12.31 9.82 11.24
CA ALA A 189 -11.46 10.70 12.06
C ALA A 189 -11.24 12.07 11.40
N ARG A 190 -10.88 12.10 10.10
CA ARG A 190 -10.71 13.36 9.37
C ARG A 190 -12.01 14.14 9.23
N ARG A 191 -13.15 13.46 9.03
CA ARG A 191 -14.46 14.13 8.98
C ARG A 191 -14.77 14.79 10.31
N PHE A 192 -14.50 14.10 11.42
CA PHE A 192 -14.70 14.64 12.76
C PHE A 192 -13.84 15.89 12.99
N VAL A 193 -12.55 15.85 12.67
CA VAL A 193 -11.65 17.00 12.83
C VAL A 193 -12.12 18.23 12.04
N ARG A 194 -12.63 18.05 10.81
CA ARG A 194 -13.21 19.16 10.03
C ARG A 194 -14.43 19.83 10.70
N GLN A 195 -15.12 19.12 11.60
CA GLN A 195 -16.31 19.60 12.29
C GLN A 195 -16.01 20.15 13.70
N HIS A 196 -14.81 19.92 14.24
CA HIS A 196 -14.44 20.25 15.61
C HIS A 196 -13.09 20.99 15.64
N PRO A 197 -13.09 22.33 15.63
CA PRO A 197 -11.87 23.13 15.75
C PRO A 197 -11.04 22.72 16.98
N GLY A 198 -9.72 22.64 16.83
CA GLY A 198 -8.79 22.21 17.89
C GLY A 198 -8.57 20.69 17.98
N ALA A 199 -9.43 19.88 17.36
CA ALA A 199 -9.23 18.44 17.28
C ALA A 199 -8.15 18.08 16.24
N HIS A 200 -7.46 16.94 16.43
CA HIS A 200 -6.52 16.40 15.45
C HIS A 200 -6.60 14.87 15.35
N VAL A 201 -6.21 14.34 14.20
CA VAL A 201 -6.19 12.89 13.95
C VAL A 201 -4.98 12.28 14.66
N VAL A 202 -5.18 11.09 15.23
CA VAL A 202 -4.12 10.25 15.76
C VAL A 202 -4.22 8.86 15.13
N THR A 203 -3.07 8.21 14.92
CA THR A 203 -2.97 6.87 14.36
C THR A 203 -2.19 5.94 15.29
N GLY A 204 -2.57 4.67 15.30
CA GLY A 204 -1.90 3.65 16.09
C GLY A 204 -2.63 2.32 16.03
N LEU A 205 -2.58 1.53 17.10
CA LEU A 205 -3.30 0.26 17.14
C LEU A 205 -4.53 0.38 18.02
N VAL A 206 -5.63 -0.26 17.63
CA VAL A 206 -6.73 -0.62 18.53
C VAL A 206 -6.61 -2.11 18.89
N ILE A 207 -6.81 -2.44 20.16
CA ILE A 207 -6.74 -3.82 20.66
C ILE A 207 -8.14 -4.36 20.90
N GLU A 208 -8.54 -5.37 20.11
CA GLU A 208 -9.87 -5.98 20.12
C GLU A 208 -9.73 -7.49 19.94
N ASP A 209 -10.45 -8.27 20.75
CA ASP A 209 -10.54 -9.74 20.64
C ASP A 209 -9.18 -10.46 20.49
N GLY A 210 -8.19 -10.02 21.27
CA GLY A 210 -6.83 -10.60 21.25
C GLY A 210 -6.02 -10.25 20.00
N ARG A 211 -6.41 -9.19 19.28
CA ARG A 211 -5.73 -8.70 18.08
C ARG A 211 -5.49 -7.20 18.13
N ALA A 212 -4.45 -6.75 17.45
CA ALA A 212 -4.09 -5.34 17.25
C ALA A 212 -4.34 -4.93 15.80
N PHE A 213 -5.19 -3.94 15.58
CA PHE A 213 -5.55 -3.46 14.25
C PHE A 213 -5.04 -2.03 14.04
N PRO A 214 -4.43 -1.70 12.88
CA PRO A 214 -4.19 -0.32 12.49
C PRO A 214 -5.47 0.48 12.53
N HIS A 215 -5.45 1.58 13.27
CA HIS A 215 -6.63 2.40 13.52
C HIS A 215 -6.31 3.88 13.53
N ALA A 216 -7.35 4.69 13.34
CA ALA A 216 -7.27 6.15 13.43
C ALA A 216 -8.43 6.68 14.28
N TRP A 217 -8.11 7.53 15.24
CA TRP A 217 -9.06 8.20 16.13
C TRP A 217 -8.73 9.69 16.22
N VAL A 218 -9.39 10.40 17.12
CA VAL A 218 -9.26 11.85 17.27
C VAL A 218 -8.87 12.20 18.70
N MET A 219 -7.97 13.17 18.84
CA MET A 219 -7.71 13.84 20.10
C MET A 219 -8.41 15.20 20.10
N THR A 220 -9.17 15.46 21.17
CA THR A 220 -9.83 16.75 21.46
C THR A 220 -9.30 17.32 22.78
N GLU A 221 -9.76 18.51 23.17
CA GLU A 221 -9.47 19.08 24.49
C GLU A 221 -10.04 18.21 25.64
N GLU A 222 -11.12 17.47 25.38
CA GLU A 222 -11.78 16.59 26.35
C GLU A 222 -11.15 15.20 26.44
N GLY A 223 -10.28 14.84 25.48
CA GLY A 223 -9.55 13.57 25.48
C GLY A 223 -9.60 12.82 24.14
N ALA A 224 -9.32 11.53 24.21
CA ALA A 224 -9.26 10.65 23.06
C ALA A 224 -10.67 10.12 22.71
N VAL A 225 -11.05 10.28 21.44
CA VAL A 225 -12.39 10.00 20.92
C VAL A 225 -12.28 9.16 19.67
N ASP A 226 -13.02 8.05 19.59
CA ASP A 226 -13.08 7.20 18.38
C ASP A 226 -14.40 7.42 17.61
N PRO A 227 -14.38 8.12 16.46
CA PRO A 227 -15.57 8.36 15.64
C PRO A 227 -16.07 7.13 14.89
N SER A 228 -15.33 6.02 14.90
CA SER A 228 -15.71 4.75 14.28
C SER A 228 -16.31 3.74 15.26
N ALA A 229 -16.19 3.98 16.57
CA ALA A 229 -16.82 3.14 17.58
C ALA A 229 -18.35 3.37 17.61
N LEU A 230 -19.12 2.29 17.73
CA LEU A 230 -20.57 2.31 17.79
C LEU A 230 -21.06 2.66 19.20
N PRO A 231 -22.27 3.25 19.33
CA PRO A 231 -22.89 3.43 20.64
C PRO A 231 -23.11 2.09 21.34
N GLY A 232 -22.57 1.95 22.55
CA GLY A 232 -22.65 0.71 23.34
C GLY A 232 -21.37 -0.14 23.29
N ASP A 233 -20.42 0.22 22.42
CA ASP A 233 -19.08 -0.33 22.52
C ASP A 233 -18.47 0.08 23.87
N GLY A 234 -17.85 -0.88 24.54
CA GLY A 234 -17.11 -0.62 25.78
C GLY A 234 -15.91 0.29 25.54
N GLU A 235 -15.20 0.60 26.61
CA GLU A 235 -13.89 1.22 26.49
C GLU A 235 -12.95 0.33 25.66
N ARG A 236 -12.35 0.91 24.63
CA ARG A 236 -11.37 0.26 23.76
C ARG A 236 -9.97 0.73 24.14
N ARG A 237 -8.99 -0.14 23.97
CA ARG A 237 -7.57 0.15 24.26
C ARG A 237 -6.84 0.52 22.99
N TYR A 238 -6.10 1.61 23.03
CA TYR A 238 -5.33 2.10 21.90
C TYR A 238 -3.87 2.25 22.26
N LEU A 239 -3.01 2.01 21.29
CA LEU A 239 -1.59 2.30 21.34
C LEU A 239 -1.28 3.35 20.29
N GLU A 240 -1.11 4.58 20.72
CA GLU A 240 -0.68 5.68 19.85
C GLU A 240 0.73 5.43 19.36
N PHE A 241 0.95 5.68 18.07
CA PHE A 241 2.27 5.74 17.47
C PHE A 241 2.69 7.19 17.23
N PRO A 242 4.01 7.49 17.26
CA PRO A 242 4.52 8.75 16.74
C PRO A 242 4.04 8.95 15.30
N ALA A 243 3.44 10.11 15.02
CA ALA A 243 2.80 10.41 13.74
C ALA A 243 3.74 10.22 12.54
N ASP A 244 5.01 10.62 12.69
CA ASP A 244 6.06 10.50 11.67
C ASP A 244 6.54 9.05 11.45
N ARG A 245 6.16 8.11 12.33
CA ARG A 245 6.62 6.71 12.32
C ARG A 245 5.52 5.68 12.21
N ALA A 246 4.24 6.06 12.33
CA ALA A 246 3.13 5.13 12.40
C ALA A 246 3.18 4.05 11.31
N GLY A 247 3.41 4.44 10.05
CA GLY A 247 3.57 3.49 8.95
C GLY A 247 4.72 2.52 9.13
N SER A 248 5.92 3.00 9.45
CA SER A 248 7.08 2.14 9.68
C SER A 248 6.88 1.16 10.84
N LEU A 249 6.11 1.54 11.87
CA LEU A 249 5.83 0.72 13.04
C LEU A 249 4.81 -0.38 12.73
N TYR A 250 3.78 -0.10 11.93
CA TYR A 250 2.91 -1.16 11.42
C TYR A 250 3.71 -2.15 10.58
N LEU A 251 4.58 -1.66 9.69
CA LEU A 251 5.45 -2.54 8.90
C LEU A 251 6.30 -3.43 9.80
N ALA A 252 6.91 -2.85 10.82
CA ALA A 252 7.75 -3.58 11.76
C ALA A 252 6.96 -4.67 12.51
N LEU A 253 5.70 -4.39 12.90
CA LEU A 253 4.82 -5.37 13.54
C LEU A 253 4.48 -6.55 12.62
N PHE A 254 4.10 -6.27 11.37
CA PHE A 254 3.78 -7.31 10.39
C PHE A 254 5.01 -8.14 10.00
N ALA A 255 6.18 -7.51 9.93
CA ALA A 255 7.44 -8.21 9.68
C ALA A 255 7.94 -9.00 10.91
N GLY A 256 7.29 -8.88 12.08
CA GLY A 256 7.72 -9.51 13.33
C GLY A 256 8.98 -8.92 13.96
N THR A 257 9.52 -7.84 13.39
CA THR A 257 10.70 -7.11 13.91
C THR A 257 10.34 -6.20 15.09
N LEU A 258 9.06 -5.82 15.19
CA LEU A 258 8.44 -5.21 16.35
C LEU A 258 7.35 -6.16 16.84
N ARG A 259 7.20 -6.32 18.15
CA ARG A 259 6.24 -7.25 18.76
C ARG A 259 5.46 -6.58 19.86
N LEU A 260 4.23 -7.04 20.09
CA LEU A 260 3.46 -6.74 21.29
C LEU A 260 3.60 -7.94 22.24
N GLU A 261 4.20 -7.70 23.40
CA GLU A 261 4.38 -8.71 24.43
C GLU A 261 3.62 -8.30 25.69
N ALA A 262 3.25 -9.28 26.53
CA ALA A 262 2.77 -8.99 27.87
C ALA A 262 3.87 -8.30 28.68
N LYS A 263 3.47 -7.33 29.52
CA LYS A 263 4.34 -6.67 30.50
C LYS A 263 4.72 -7.60 31.64
#